data_AF-A0A8J3JVH8-F1
#
_entry.id   AF-A0A8J3JVH8-F1
#
_cell.length_a   1.000
_cell.length_b   1.000
_cell.length_c   1.000
_cell.angle_alpha   90.00
_cell.angle_beta   90.00
_cell.angle_gamma   90.00
#
_symmetry.space_group_name_H-M   'P 1'
#
loop_
_entity.id
_entity.type
_entity.pdbx_description
1 polymer ?
#
loop_
_entity_poly.entity_id
_entity_poly.type
_entity_poly.pdbx_seq_one_letter_code
_entity_poly.pdbx_strand_id
1 'polypeptide(L)'
;MLTAPGPALAAAIRFLSARSGTVRAVTPVTVADVVEVRLPEQGQRLRPVRRSQDRPGYVIVTAAEPVAARARAAELAAHVRIDIDGRG
;
A
#
# COMPACT_ATOMS: atom_id res chain seq x y z
N MET A 1 33.35 2.28 -21.95
CA MET A 1 32.25 1.75 -21.13
C MET A 1 31.46 2.95 -20.63
N LEU A 2 30.25 3.17 -21.13
CA LEU A 2 29.37 4.27 -20.68
C LEU A 2 28.63 3.79 -19.43
N THR A 3 28.87 4.47 -18.30
CA THR A 3 28.15 4.20 -17.06
C THR A 3 26.83 4.96 -17.10
N ALA A 4 25.70 4.26 -17.03
CA ALA A 4 24.41 4.91 -16.88
C ALA A 4 24.38 5.70 -15.55
N PRO A 5 23.79 6.91 -15.51
CA PRO A 5 23.56 7.58 -14.24
C PRO A 5 22.74 6.67 -13.32
N GLY A 6 23.08 6.66 -12.04
CA GLY A 6 22.30 5.95 -11.03
C GLY A 6 20.85 6.43 -11.00
N PRO A 7 19.92 5.64 -10.42
CA PRO A 7 18.53 6.05 -10.28
C PRO A 7 18.44 7.37 -9.52
N ALA A 8 17.66 8.32 -10.04
CA ALA A 8 17.52 9.65 -9.45
C ALA A 8 16.69 9.67 -8.15
N LEU A 9 15.91 8.60 -7.89
CA LEU A 9 15.02 8.46 -6.75
C LEU A 9 15.04 7.02 -6.24
N ALA A 10 14.76 6.87 -4.95
CA ALA A 10 14.40 5.60 -4.33
C ALA A 10 12.88 5.39 -4.34
N ALA A 11 12.45 4.13 -4.37
CA ALA A 11 11.05 3.76 -4.29
C ALA A 11 10.81 2.75 -3.16
N ALA A 12 9.62 2.79 -2.56
CA ALA A 12 9.19 1.82 -1.57
C ALA A 12 7.74 1.42 -1.80
N ILE A 13 7.46 0.12 -1.69
CA ILE A 13 6.11 -0.43 -1.65
C ILE A 13 5.78 -0.88 -0.23
N ARG A 14 4.58 -0.54 0.25
CA ARG A 14 4.04 -1.07 1.50
C ARG A 14 2.69 -1.70 1.22
N PHE A 15 2.60 -3.00 1.46
CA PHE A 15 1.32 -3.70 1.38
C PHE A 15 0.45 -3.38 2.58
N LEU A 16 -0.85 -3.23 2.31
CA LEU A 16 -1.88 -3.04 3.32
C LEU A 16 -2.23 -4.38 3.99
N SER A 17 -2.77 -4.30 5.20
CA SER A 17 -3.24 -5.45 5.98
C SER A 17 -4.63 -5.21 6.53
N ALA A 18 -5.49 -6.21 6.44
CA ALA A 18 -6.81 -6.25 7.05
C ALA A 18 -7.16 -7.70 7.40
N ARG A 19 -8.13 -7.90 8.29
CA ARG A 19 -8.69 -9.24 8.55
C ARG A 19 -9.39 -9.79 7.29
N SER A 20 -9.49 -11.12 7.19
CA SER A 20 -10.35 -11.73 6.17
C SER A 20 -11.83 -11.44 6.46
N GLY A 21 -12.62 -11.30 5.40
CA GLY A 21 -14.04 -10.96 5.47
C GLY A 21 -14.47 -10.10 4.30
N THR A 22 -15.61 -9.43 4.39
CA THR A 22 -16.12 -8.53 3.34
C THR A 22 -15.78 -7.09 3.69
N VAL A 23 -15.19 -6.35 2.76
CA VAL A 23 -14.89 -4.93 2.96
C VAL A 23 -16.18 -4.14 3.10
N ARG A 24 -16.36 -3.49 4.25
CA ARG A 24 -17.49 -2.61 4.54
C ARG A 24 -17.21 -1.18 4.09
N ALA A 25 -16.02 -0.68 4.41
CA ALA A 25 -15.60 0.66 4.09
C ALA A 25 -14.08 0.75 3.98
N VAL A 26 -13.60 1.69 3.19
CA VAL A 26 -12.18 2.02 3.11
C VAL A 26 -12.03 3.51 3.26
N THR A 27 -11.20 3.93 4.21
CA THR A 27 -10.77 5.34 4.30
C THR A 27 -9.56 5.52 3.38
N PRO A 28 -9.71 6.22 2.24
CA PRO A 28 -8.58 6.46 1.36
C PRO A 28 -7.61 7.45 2.01
N VAL A 29 -6.34 7.37 1.60
CA VAL A 29 -5.35 8.41 1.88
C VAL A 29 -5.08 9.16 0.58
N THR A 30 -5.05 10.48 0.64
CA THR A 30 -4.64 11.34 -0.47
C THR A 30 -3.49 12.19 0.02
N VAL A 31 -2.38 12.09 -0.68
CA VAL A 31 -1.14 12.81 -0.38
C VAL A 31 -0.44 13.10 -1.69
N ALA A 32 0.17 14.27 -1.76
CA ALA A 32 1.13 14.57 -2.82
C ALA A 32 2.25 13.52 -2.78
N ASP A 33 2.85 13.21 -3.93
CA ASP A 33 4.01 12.32 -4.09
C ASP A 33 3.77 10.81 -3.89
N VAL A 34 2.53 10.35 -4.07
CA VAL A 34 2.26 8.92 -4.23
C VAL A 34 2.28 8.55 -5.71
N VAL A 35 3.08 7.53 -6.03
CA VAL A 35 3.11 6.96 -7.39
C VAL A 35 1.84 6.17 -7.63
N GLU A 36 1.46 5.32 -6.67
CA GLU A 36 0.29 4.46 -6.80
C GLU A 36 -0.29 4.11 -5.43
N VAL A 37 -1.63 4.17 -5.33
CA VAL A 37 -2.38 3.54 -4.24
C VAL A 37 -3.32 2.53 -4.86
N ARG A 38 -3.25 1.28 -4.41
CA ARG A 38 -4.27 0.28 -4.67
C ARG A 38 -5.00 -0.02 -3.37
N LEU A 39 -6.30 0.21 -3.38
CA LEU A 39 -7.20 -0.09 -2.26
C LEU A 39 -8.17 -1.21 -2.67
N PRO A 40 -8.69 -1.98 -1.71
CA PRO A 40 -9.78 -2.88 -2.02
C PRO A 40 -11.08 -2.08 -2.20
N GLU A 41 -12.04 -2.67 -2.89
CA GLU A 41 -13.36 -2.06 -3.09
C GLU A 41 -14.31 -2.42 -1.95
N GLN A 42 -15.29 -1.56 -1.68
CA GLN A 42 -16.40 -1.93 -0.82
C GLN A 42 -17.15 -3.14 -1.40
N GLY A 43 -17.47 -4.11 -0.55
CA GLY A 43 -18.05 -5.40 -0.93
C GLY A 43 -17.03 -6.44 -1.37
N GLN A 44 -15.75 -6.08 -1.56
CA GLN A 44 -14.71 -7.04 -1.92
C GLN A 44 -14.49 -8.05 -0.79
N ARG A 45 -14.41 -9.34 -1.14
CA ARG A 45 -14.09 -10.41 -0.19
C ARG A 45 -12.57 -10.59 -0.06
N LEU A 46 -12.05 -10.32 1.14
CA LEU A 46 -10.66 -10.60 1.51
C LEU A 46 -10.53 -12.02 2.06
N ARG A 47 -9.55 -12.76 1.53
CA ARG A 47 -9.21 -14.12 1.98
C ARG A 47 -7.94 -14.08 2.85
N PRO A 48 -7.67 -15.13 3.65
CA PRO A 48 -6.38 -15.26 4.31
C PRO A 48 -5.23 -15.13 3.31
N VAL A 49 -4.21 -14.33 3.65
CA VAL A 49 -3.08 -14.04 2.78
C VAL A 49 -2.18 -15.26 2.66
N ARG A 50 -2.05 -15.82 1.46
CA ARG A 50 -1.10 -16.91 1.14
C ARG A 50 0.03 -16.45 0.21
N ARG A 51 -0.25 -15.44 -0.62
CA ARG A 51 0.69 -14.78 -1.52
C ARG A 51 0.44 -13.28 -1.55
N SER A 52 1.38 -12.51 -2.10
CA SER A 52 1.29 -11.04 -2.11
C SER A 52 0.04 -10.51 -2.83
N GLN A 53 -0.46 -11.22 -3.84
CA GLN A 53 -1.68 -10.85 -4.57
C GLN A 53 -2.97 -11.01 -3.74
N ASP A 54 -2.91 -11.76 -2.63
CA ASP A 54 -4.07 -11.91 -1.73
C ASP A 54 -4.21 -10.71 -0.77
N ARG A 55 -3.20 -9.82 -0.74
CA ARG A 55 -3.24 -8.65 0.13
C ARG A 55 -4.26 -7.64 -0.38
N PRO A 56 -4.95 -6.93 0.52
CA PRO A 56 -6.04 -6.03 0.17
C PRO A 56 -5.62 -4.87 -0.75
N GLY A 57 -4.34 -4.51 -0.74
CA GLY A 57 -3.83 -3.39 -1.52
C GLY A 57 -2.41 -3.04 -1.14
N TYR A 58 -1.93 -1.91 -1.67
CA TYR A 58 -0.59 -1.40 -1.43
C TYR A 58 -0.50 0.11 -1.69
N VAL A 59 0.55 0.72 -1.17
CA VAL A 59 1.01 2.07 -1.53
C VAL A 59 2.41 1.98 -2.11
N ILE A 60 2.69 2.74 -3.17
CA ILE A 60 4.00 2.91 -3.78
C ILE A 60 4.37 4.40 -3.73
N VAL A 61 5.51 4.70 -3.13
CA VAL A 61 6.02 6.07 -3.01
C VAL A 61 7.43 6.15 -3.58
N THR A 62 7.82 7.36 -3.96
CA THR A 62 9.21 7.71 -4.27
C THR A 62 9.72 8.78 -3.32
N ALA A 63 11.04 8.78 -3.10
CA ALA A 63 11.75 9.83 -2.37
C ALA A 63 13.20 9.90 -2.87
N ALA A 64 13.92 10.96 -2.51
CA ALA A 64 15.34 11.06 -2.82
C ALA A 64 16.15 9.91 -2.17
N GLU A 65 15.80 9.53 -0.94
CA GLU A 65 16.54 8.54 -0.14
C GLU A 65 15.71 7.28 0.17
N PRO A 66 16.31 6.08 0.19
CA PRO A 66 15.60 4.83 0.49
C PRO A 66 14.91 4.81 1.86
N VAL A 67 15.56 5.39 2.88
CA VAL A 67 15.01 5.49 4.24
C VAL A 67 13.77 6.37 4.25
N ALA A 68 13.79 7.49 3.52
CA ALA A 68 12.66 8.40 3.40
C ALA A 68 11.49 7.73 2.66
N ALA A 69 11.75 7.03 1.55
CA ALA A 69 10.72 6.29 0.83
C ALA A 69 10.07 5.22 1.74
N ARG A 70 10.88 4.46 2.49
CA ARG A 70 10.39 3.47 3.45
C ARG A 70 9.52 4.08 4.54
N ALA A 71 9.97 5.18 5.15
CA ALA A 71 9.24 5.86 6.23
C ALA A 71 7.89 6.36 5.72
N ARG A 72 7.88 7.03 4.56
CA ARG A 72 6.67 7.55 3.94
C ARG A 72 5.69 6.44 3.55
N ALA A 73 6.17 5.35 2.96
CA ALA A 73 5.31 4.21 2.63
C ALA A 73 4.65 3.60 3.89
N ALA A 74 5.38 3.54 5.00
CA ALA A 74 4.85 3.04 6.27
C ALA A 74 3.80 3.99 6.87
N GLU A 75 4.08 5.30 6.85
CA GLU A 75 3.16 6.34 7.31
C GLU A 75 1.85 6.31 6.52
N LEU A 76 1.90 6.29 5.19
CA LEU A 76 0.69 6.27 4.37
C LEU A 76 -0.14 5.00 4.56
N ALA A 77 0.52 3.85 4.63
CA ALA A 77 -0.17 2.60 4.90
C ALA A 77 -0.88 2.60 6.26
N ALA A 78 -0.34 3.29 7.27
CA ALA A 78 -0.96 3.43 8.59
C ALA A 78 -2.21 4.32 8.59
N HIS A 79 -2.32 5.25 7.63
CA HIS A 79 -3.50 6.11 7.48
C HIS A 79 -4.66 5.41 6.75
N VAL A 80 -4.39 4.36 5.98
CA VAL A 80 -5.44 3.58 5.30
C VAL A 80 -6.13 2.69 6.32
N ARG A 81 -7.44 2.89 6.48
CA ARG A 81 -8.30 2.02 7.31
C ARG A 81 -9.21 1.20 6.42
N ILE A 82 -9.23 -0.10 6.65
CA ILE A 82 -10.10 -1.05 5.93
C ILE A 82 -11.01 -1.70 6.98
N ASP A 83 -12.26 -1.25 7.00
CA ASP A 83 -13.28 -1.86 7.83
C ASP A 83 -13.84 -3.09 7.12
N ILE A 84 -13.91 -4.17 7.86
CA ILE A 84 -14.38 -5.46 7.36
C ILE A 84 -15.64 -5.82 8.13
N ASP A 85 -16.71 -6.22 7.44
CA ASP A 85 -17.83 -6.91 8.07
C ASP A 85 -17.43 -8.35 8.38
N GLY A 86 -17.60 -8.73 9.64
CA GLY A 86 -17.31 -10.07 10.12
C GLY A 86 -18.44 -10.60 10.98
N ARG A 87 -19.04 -11.70 10.55
CA ARG A 87 -19.10 -12.85 11.45
C ARG A 87 -17.91 -13.73 11.09
N GLY A 88 -16.99 -13.86 12.05
CA GLY A 88 -15.90 -14.84 11.98
C GLY A 88 -16.43 -16.26 12.09
#